data_AF-A0A3B0VBA1-F1
#
_entry.id   AF-A0A3B0VBA1-F1
#
_cell.length_a   1.000
_cell.length_b   1.000
_cell.length_c   1.000
_cell.angle_alpha   90.00
_cell.angle_beta   90.00
_cell.angle_gamma   90.00
#
_symmetry.space_group_name_H-M   'P 1'
#
loop_
_entity.id
_entity.type
_entity.pdbx_description
1 polymer ?
#
loop_
_entity_poly.entity_id
_entity_poly.type
_entity_poly.pdbx_seq_one_letter_code
_entity_poly.pdbx_strand_id
1 'polypeptide(L)'
;MRHPGRSRQAVVIAIFFLLLGSGFIAGLNGGLTVSAALAAPPPGKSLKPETNRPAPAAVETLDPQQLYVRPVPVLWRGGLSLSSFVTRNFVGSGRCANCHALLTDRDGNDMSISNHWRSTMMANAARDPFWQAKVSSEVARNPALRKVIEGKCVICHMPAAWTQAHADGEQSVLFGPGFLNGNNPLHDAAMDGVTCSFCHQIQDKGLGTEASFSGKFKVDTAAVPPGRAIFGPYRDPVTRTMRTAGGFTPAYGPQTNDSSLCATCHTLYTPYLDGKGQVAGTFPEQTPYLEWRHSSFGRDSAKRHDIGEKDQHGVLCQECHMPHSREGGVMISRWAPPGIKARDHFSRHLFVGGNVLMLEVLEDNNVLLGLTTSNAKLEDTRLRTLHQLQTGSARLSLVDSRRRGNTLSATVKVENLVGHKFPSGFPTRRLWLHFLVTDNSGGVVFESGRPLANGAIAGNDNYADPATFEPHYDRITRAGQVQIYETIMADTDGRVTYTLLRAAGFVKDNRLLPAGFDKTTAPEDIGVQGRARRDDNFRGGSDQVTYEVDLGHRPGPFTVTAELLYDSISPAFAADLNRDAGLPLVRRFSKMLNLANRLPVAVAAIRWTVPLDGRRAASVL
;
A
#
# COMPACT_ATOMS: atom_id res chain seq x y z
N MET A 1 34.84 -43.88 52.07
CA MET A 1 35.95 -43.09 52.62
C MET A 1 36.00 -41.73 51.93
N ARG A 2 35.87 -40.65 52.73
CA ARG A 2 36.34 -39.25 52.58
C ARG A 2 36.19 -38.49 51.24
N HIS A 3 35.34 -37.45 51.28
CA HIS A 3 35.48 -36.11 50.65
C HIS A 3 36.69 -35.31 51.23
N PRO A 4 37.05 -34.06 50.82
CA PRO A 4 36.41 -33.08 49.89
C PRO A 4 37.38 -32.27 48.96
N GLY A 5 36.86 -31.31 48.14
CA GLY A 5 37.61 -30.07 47.81
C GLY A 5 37.26 -29.28 46.53
N ARG A 6 36.41 -28.24 46.70
CA ARG A 6 36.17 -26.94 45.98
C ARG A 6 37.10 -26.51 44.81
N SER A 7 36.73 -25.68 43.82
CA SER A 7 35.90 -24.46 43.84
C SER A 7 35.30 -24.08 42.46
N ARG A 8 34.21 -23.29 42.48
CA ARG A 8 33.55 -22.62 41.35
C ARG A 8 33.95 -21.13 41.35
N GLN A 9 34.07 -20.50 40.18
CA GLN A 9 34.02 -19.04 40.04
C GLN A 9 32.94 -18.65 39.02
N ALA A 10 32.04 -17.79 39.47
CA ALA A 10 31.04 -17.07 38.67
C ALA A 10 31.47 -15.60 38.62
N VAL A 11 31.39 -14.98 37.44
CA VAL A 11 31.66 -13.56 37.24
C VAL A 11 30.32 -12.84 37.11
N VAL A 12 30.07 -11.92 38.04
CA VAL A 12 28.95 -10.97 38.05
C VAL A 12 29.51 -9.60 37.65
N ILE A 13 28.92 -8.97 36.63
CA ILE A 13 29.23 -7.60 36.21
C ILE A 13 28.22 -6.66 36.88
N ALA A 14 28.72 -5.71 37.67
CA ALA A 14 27.94 -4.69 38.36
C ALA A 14 27.87 -3.39 37.54
N ILE A 15 26.67 -2.80 37.50
CA ILE A 15 26.34 -1.51 36.89
C ILE A 15 26.48 -0.42 37.97
N PHE A 16 27.20 0.67 37.65
CA PHE A 16 27.30 1.86 38.51
C PHE A 16 26.24 2.90 38.12
N PHE A 17 25.41 3.28 39.09
CA PHE A 17 24.61 4.50 39.12
C PHE A 17 25.32 5.54 39.99
N LEU A 18 25.32 6.81 39.57
CA LEU A 18 25.81 7.95 40.36
C LEU A 18 24.71 9.01 40.46
N LEU A 19 24.27 9.26 41.69
CA LEU A 19 23.34 10.31 42.13
C LEU A 19 23.80 10.77 43.52
N LEU A 20 24.06 12.07 43.68
CA LEU A 20 24.13 12.89 44.92
C LEU A 20 24.04 14.36 44.40
N GLY A 21 23.09 15.24 44.74
CA GLY A 21 22.61 15.69 46.07
C GLY A 21 23.58 16.75 46.63
N SER A 22 23.28 17.98 47.10
CA SER A 22 22.06 18.77 47.36
C SER A 22 22.49 20.12 48.04
N GLY A 23 21.64 21.17 48.03
CA GLY A 23 21.66 22.30 49.01
C GLY A 23 21.61 23.72 48.39
N PHE A 24 20.46 24.40 48.28
CA PHE A 24 19.86 25.43 49.20
C PHE A 24 20.82 26.61 49.55
N ILE A 25 20.50 27.90 49.36
CA ILE A 25 19.48 28.75 50.05
C ILE A 25 19.16 30.02 49.23
N ALA A 26 17.92 30.53 49.37
CA ALA A 26 17.37 31.74 48.78
C ALA A 26 17.69 33.05 49.54
N GLY A 27 17.64 34.19 48.84
CA GLY A 27 17.61 35.53 49.44
C GLY A 27 17.33 36.65 48.42
N LEU A 28 16.15 37.25 48.51
CA LEU A 28 15.68 38.43 47.77
C LEU A 28 16.38 39.72 48.25
N ASN A 29 16.65 40.67 47.34
CA ASN A 29 16.16 42.07 47.36
C ASN A 29 16.98 43.00 46.46
N GLY A 30 16.30 44.02 45.90
CA GLY A 30 16.93 45.30 45.56
C GLY A 30 16.94 45.66 44.08
N GLY A 31 15.96 46.47 43.65
CA GLY A 31 15.95 47.10 42.33
C GLY A 31 16.88 48.30 42.20
N LEU A 32 17.07 48.79 40.97
CA LEU A 32 17.07 50.21 40.55
C LEU A 32 17.70 50.38 39.15
N THR A 33 16.94 51.06 38.28
CA THR A 33 17.35 52.03 37.25
C THR A 33 18.28 51.59 36.10
N VAL A 34 17.71 51.51 34.90
CA VAL A 34 18.43 51.76 33.64
C VAL A 34 17.98 53.13 33.12
N SER A 35 18.92 54.07 33.08
CA SER A 35 18.73 55.41 32.49
C SER A 35 18.74 55.36 30.97
N ALA A 36 17.91 56.23 30.39
CA ALA A 36 17.68 56.45 28.98
C ALA A 36 18.84 57.16 28.27
N ALA A 37 18.95 56.91 26.96
CA ALA A 37 19.49 57.87 26.00
C ALA A 37 18.48 57.99 24.83
N LEU A 38 17.92 59.19 24.69
CA LEU A 38 16.99 59.60 23.65
C LEU A 38 17.71 59.90 22.34
N ALA A 39 17.17 59.43 21.21
CA ALA A 39 17.44 59.98 19.88
C ALA A 39 16.10 60.24 19.17
N ALA A 40 15.95 61.44 18.60
CA ALA A 40 14.73 61.97 17.98
C ALA A 40 14.47 61.38 16.57
N PRO A 41 13.20 61.39 16.08
CA PRO A 41 12.83 60.76 14.81
C PRO A 41 12.93 61.71 13.60
N PRO A 42 13.10 61.19 12.36
CA PRO A 42 12.96 61.96 11.12
C PRO A 42 11.48 62.07 10.66
N PRO A 43 11.13 63.04 9.79
CA PRO A 43 9.76 63.45 9.55
C PRO A 43 9.00 62.53 8.60
N GLY A 44 7.68 62.50 8.81
CA GLY A 44 6.75 61.51 8.26
C GLY A 44 6.55 61.52 6.75
N LYS A 45 6.40 60.31 6.20
CA LYS A 45 5.69 60.07 4.94
C LYS A 45 4.24 59.75 5.26
N SER A 46 3.33 60.53 4.67
CA SER A 46 1.90 60.24 4.60
C SER A 46 1.67 58.86 3.97
N LEU A 47 1.31 57.88 4.82
CA LEU A 47 0.74 56.62 4.36
C LEU A 47 -0.76 56.86 4.12
N LYS A 48 -1.19 56.67 2.87
CA LYS A 48 -2.61 56.51 2.54
C LYS A 48 -3.18 55.37 3.40
N PRO A 49 -4.45 55.44 3.83
CA PRO A 49 -5.05 54.35 4.57
C PRO A 49 -5.04 53.10 3.68
N GLU A 50 -4.15 52.16 3.97
CA GLU A 50 -4.30 50.79 3.51
C GLU A 50 -5.68 50.34 3.99
N THR A 51 -6.53 50.01 3.03
CA THR A 51 -7.77 49.29 3.32
C THR A 51 -7.38 48.04 4.09
N ASN A 52 -7.64 48.04 5.40
CA ASN A 52 -7.59 46.85 6.25
C ASN A 52 -8.60 45.85 5.68
N ARG A 53 -8.19 45.08 4.66
CA ARG A 53 -8.81 43.83 4.28
C ARG A 53 -8.29 42.79 5.28
N PRO A 54 -9.11 42.29 6.21
CA PRO A 54 -8.67 41.25 7.11
C PRO A 54 -8.38 39.98 6.30
N ALA A 55 -7.33 39.25 6.67
CA ALA A 55 -6.86 38.07 5.96
C ALA A 55 -7.99 37.02 5.74
N PRO A 56 -8.00 36.29 4.61
CA PRO A 56 -8.90 35.15 4.43
C PRO A 56 -8.74 34.14 5.58
N ALA A 57 -9.83 33.46 5.95
CA ALA A 57 -9.79 32.46 7.02
C ALA A 57 -8.75 31.38 6.67
N ALA A 58 -7.78 31.16 7.56
CA ALA A 58 -6.68 30.23 7.35
C ALA A 58 -7.20 28.79 7.28
N VAL A 59 -6.79 28.06 6.24
CA VAL A 59 -6.99 26.61 6.13
C VAL A 59 -5.80 25.94 6.80
N GLU A 60 -6.08 25.14 7.83
CA GLU A 60 -5.12 24.34 8.56
C GLU A 60 -4.99 22.96 7.91
N THR A 61 -3.77 22.52 7.60
CA THR A 61 -3.49 21.11 7.28
C THR A 61 -3.31 20.34 8.58
N LEU A 62 -4.11 19.30 8.79
CA LEU A 62 -4.00 18.43 9.96
C LEU A 62 -2.99 17.32 9.67
N ASP A 63 -2.23 16.91 10.69
CA ASP A 63 -1.31 15.77 10.59
C ASP A 63 -2.10 14.44 10.56
N PRO A 64 -2.17 13.73 9.41
CA PRO A 64 -2.92 12.49 9.30
C PRO A 64 -2.33 11.36 10.16
N GLN A 65 -1.08 11.49 10.65
CA GLN A 65 -0.46 10.52 11.55
C GLN A 65 -1.07 10.52 12.95
N GLN A 66 -1.81 11.56 13.31
CA GLN A 66 -2.48 11.71 14.60
C GLN A 66 -3.94 11.24 14.58
N LEU A 67 -4.47 10.90 13.40
CA LEU A 67 -5.85 10.47 13.20
C LEU A 67 -5.94 8.94 13.13
N TYR A 68 -6.98 8.38 13.76
CA TYR A 68 -7.27 6.93 13.73
C TYR A 68 -6.09 6.05 14.18
N VAL A 69 -5.27 6.55 15.10
CA VAL A 69 -4.06 5.86 15.57
C VAL A 69 -4.43 4.60 16.36
N ARG A 70 -3.86 3.46 15.95
CA ARG A 70 -3.92 2.21 16.72
C ARG A 70 -3.08 2.35 18.00
N PRO A 71 -3.62 2.04 19.19
CA PRO A 71 -2.79 1.73 20.33
C PRO A 71 -2.07 0.40 20.05
N VAL A 72 -0.74 0.42 19.88
CA VAL A 72 0.03 -0.78 19.56
C VAL A 72 0.57 -1.41 20.85
N PRO A 73 0.09 -2.59 21.28
CA PRO A 73 0.87 -3.42 22.18
C PRO A 73 2.00 -4.07 21.37
N VAL A 74 3.23 -3.60 21.54
CA VAL A 74 4.41 -4.22 20.92
C VAL A 74 4.63 -5.60 21.55
N LEU A 75 4.18 -6.64 20.85
CA LEU A 75 4.50 -8.02 21.20
C LEU A 75 5.78 -8.42 20.48
N TRP A 76 6.88 -8.48 21.21
CA TRP A 76 8.14 -9.00 20.70
C TRP A 76 8.00 -10.49 20.36
N ARG A 77 7.86 -10.79 19.07
CA ARG A 77 7.84 -12.14 18.53
C ARG A 77 8.86 -12.27 17.40
N GLY A 78 9.73 -13.26 17.51
CA GLY A 78 10.61 -13.68 16.42
C GLY A 78 9.81 -14.34 15.31
N GLY A 79 10.32 -14.26 14.08
CA GLY A 79 9.78 -15.02 12.96
C GLY A 79 10.51 -16.35 12.78
N LEU A 80 9.91 -17.25 11.99
CA LEU A 80 10.57 -18.48 11.56
C LEU A 80 11.81 -18.17 10.68
N SER A 81 12.71 -19.15 10.56
CA SER A 81 13.83 -19.07 9.62
C SER A 81 13.34 -18.91 8.18
N LEU A 82 14.10 -18.17 7.36
CA LEU A 82 13.85 -18.13 5.92
C LEU A 82 14.03 -19.52 5.31
N SER A 83 13.24 -19.83 4.28
CA SER A 83 13.28 -21.15 3.67
C SER A 83 14.60 -21.41 2.96
N SER A 84 15.15 -22.61 3.11
CA SER A 84 16.38 -23.07 2.46
C SER A 84 16.12 -24.11 1.37
N PHE A 85 14.86 -24.24 0.92
CA PHE A 85 14.44 -25.23 -0.06
C PHE A 85 15.33 -25.21 -1.32
N VAL A 86 15.44 -26.36 -1.97
CA VAL A 86 16.08 -26.49 -3.28
C VAL A 86 15.18 -27.36 -4.14
N THR A 87 14.81 -26.83 -5.29
CA THR A 87 14.16 -27.57 -6.38
C THR A 87 15.12 -27.60 -7.58
N ARG A 88 14.72 -28.22 -8.69
CA ARG A 88 15.52 -28.20 -9.92
C ARG A 88 15.79 -26.77 -10.38
N ASN A 89 14.78 -25.89 -10.29
CA ASN A 89 14.80 -24.56 -10.89
C ASN A 89 14.99 -23.40 -9.90
N PHE A 90 14.64 -23.60 -8.62
CA PHE A 90 14.59 -22.53 -7.63
C PHE A 90 15.25 -22.91 -6.31
N VAL A 91 15.67 -21.87 -5.58
CA VAL A 91 16.19 -21.99 -4.22
C VAL A 91 15.49 -21.01 -3.29
N GLY A 92 15.37 -21.37 -2.02
CA GLY A 92 14.72 -20.54 -1.02
C GLY A 92 15.50 -19.28 -0.63
N SER A 93 14.75 -18.27 -0.20
CA SER A 93 15.22 -16.95 0.21
C SER A 93 16.33 -16.99 1.28
N GLY A 94 16.35 -18.00 2.15
CA GLY A 94 17.38 -18.20 3.17
C GLY A 94 18.77 -18.43 2.59
N ARG A 95 18.88 -19.02 1.39
CA ARG A 95 20.16 -19.20 0.71
C ARG A 95 20.71 -17.87 0.18
N CYS A 96 19.84 -17.00 -0.31
CA CYS A 96 20.19 -15.65 -0.75
C CYS A 96 20.61 -14.77 0.44
N ALA A 97 19.89 -14.89 1.57
CA ALA A 97 20.13 -14.12 2.79
C ALA A 97 21.54 -14.32 3.39
N ASN A 98 22.20 -15.44 3.11
CA ASN A 98 23.58 -15.68 3.56
C ASN A 98 24.58 -14.61 3.09
N CYS A 99 24.33 -14.03 1.92
CA CYS A 99 25.17 -12.97 1.35
C CYS A 99 24.46 -11.62 1.30
N HIS A 100 23.14 -11.60 1.15
CA HIS A 100 22.36 -10.37 0.93
C HIS A 100 21.67 -9.81 2.18
N ALA A 101 22.13 -10.22 3.37
CA ALA A 101 21.73 -9.67 4.66
C ALA A 101 22.88 -8.93 5.35
N LEU A 102 22.54 -8.08 6.32
CA LEU A 102 23.45 -7.16 7.02
C LEU A 102 24.23 -6.26 6.06
N LEU A 103 23.55 -5.80 5.01
CA LEU A 103 24.11 -4.80 4.10
C LEU A 103 23.83 -3.42 4.67
N THR A 104 24.72 -2.47 4.44
CA THR A 104 24.52 -1.06 4.80
C THR A 104 24.92 -0.14 3.66
N ASP A 105 24.36 1.07 3.67
CA ASP A 105 24.90 2.17 2.87
C ASP A 105 26.01 2.93 3.62
N ARG A 106 26.50 4.03 3.04
CA ARG A 106 27.61 4.84 3.60
C ARG A 106 27.33 5.39 5.01
N ASP A 107 26.07 5.61 5.35
CA ASP A 107 25.64 6.14 6.65
C ASP A 107 25.25 5.04 7.65
N GLY A 108 25.39 3.77 7.26
CA GLY A 108 25.06 2.64 8.12
C GLY A 108 23.57 2.28 8.14
N ASN A 109 22.74 2.84 7.26
CA ASN A 109 21.34 2.45 7.17
C ASN A 109 21.21 1.01 6.67
N ASP A 110 20.25 0.24 7.21
CA ASP A 110 20.02 -1.16 6.81
C ASP A 110 19.60 -1.27 5.33
N MET A 111 20.41 -1.97 4.54
CA MET A 111 20.18 -2.31 3.13
C MET A 111 19.97 -3.81 2.92
N SER A 112 19.74 -4.57 3.99
CA SER A 112 19.52 -6.02 3.93
C SER A 112 18.29 -6.37 3.10
N ILE A 113 18.51 -6.99 1.94
CA ILE A 113 17.44 -7.39 1.01
C ILE A 113 16.43 -8.29 1.70
N SER A 114 16.92 -9.30 2.42
CA SER A 114 16.07 -10.27 3.11
C SER A 114 15.27 -9.68 4.27
N ASN A 115 15.81 -8.66 4.97
CA ASN A 115 15.08 -8.01 6.06
C ASN A 115 13.93 -7.17 5.53
N HIS A 116 14.17 -6.46 4.42
CA HIS A 116 13.15 -5.67 3.75
C HIS A 116 12.06 -6.57 3.15
N TRP A 117 12.43 -7.58 2.36
CA TRP A 117 11.48 -8.40 1.62
C TRP A 117 10.58 -9.27 2.53
N ARG A 118 11.13 -9.91 3.57
CA ARG A 118 10.43 -10.96 4.34
C ARG A 118 9.15 -10.49 5.04
N SER A 119 9.04 -9.20 5.34
CA SER A 119 7.87 -8.61 5.99
C SER A 119 6.85 -8.01 5.02
N THR A 120 7.10 -8.11 3.72
CA THR A 120 6.19 -7.59 2.68
C THR A 120 5.08 -8.58 2.34
N MET A 121 4.05 -8.10 1.65
CA MET A 121 3.03 -8.97 1.07
C MET A 121 3.59 -9.89 -0.02
N MET A 122 4.73 -9.59 -0.64
CA MET A 122 5.37 -10.48 -1.63
C MET A 122 5.90 -11.77 -0.99
N ALA A 123 6.60 -11.66 0.14
CA ALA A 123 7.07 -12.81 0.92
C ALA A 123 5.93 -13.61 1.57
N ASN A 124 4.80 -12.93 1.82
CA ASN A 124 3.65 -13.50 2.51
C ASN A 124 2.46 -13.74 1.57
N ALA A 125 2.65 -13.68 0.25
CA ALA A 125 1.57 -13.81 -0.74
C ALA A 125 0.82 -15.14 -0.62
N ALA A 126 1.55 -16.21 -0.33
CA ALA A 126 1.00 -17.53 -0.05
C ALA A 126 0.38 -17.67 1.35
N ARG A 127 0.76 -16.81 2.30
CA ARG A 127 0.32 -16.82 3.70
C ARG A 127 -0.86 -15.90 3.97
N ASP A 128 -1.21 -15.03 3.03
CA ASP A 128 -2.32 -14.10 3.15
C ASP A 128 -3.65 -14.85 3.43
N PRO A 129 -4.22 -14.71 4.63
CA PRO A 129 -5.43 -15.43 5.01
C PRO A 129 -6.66 -14.97 4.24
N PHE A 130 -6.71 -13.71 3.77
CA PHE A 130 -7.80 -13.20 2.95
C PHE A 130 -7.76 -13.86 1.58
N TRP A 131 -6.59 -13.91 0.95
CA TRP A 131 -6.40 -14.59 -0.33
C TRP A 131 -6.76 -16.08 -0.22
N GLN A 132 -6.24 -16.80 0.78
CA GLN A 132 -6.57 -18.22 0.97
C GLN A 132 -8.08 -18.45 1.16
N ALA A 133 -8.75 -17.57 1.92
CA ALA A 133 -10.20 -17.63 2.14
C ALA A 133 -10.98 -17.38 0.84
N LYS A 134 -10.63 -16.34 0.07
CA LYS A 134 -11.27 -16.04 -1.21
C LYS A 134 -11.08 -17.17 -2.22
N VAL A 135 -9.86 -17.66 -2.42
CA VAL A 135 -9.62 -18.77 -3.38
C VAL A 135 -10.37 -20.04 -2.95
N SER A 136 -10.40 -20.35 -1.65
CA SER A 136 -11.16 -21.50 -1.14
C SER A 136 -12.67 -21.37 -1.38
N SER A 137 -13.21 -20.16 -1.19
CA SER A 137 -14.61 -19.84 -1.45
C SER A 137 -14.95 -19.96 -2.94
N GLU A 138 -14.13 -19.37 -3.83
CA GLU A 138 -14.34 -19.46 -5.28
C GLU A 138 -14.28 -20.91 -5.79
N VAL A 139 -13.37 -21.75 -5.27
CA VAL A 139 -13.30 -23.20 -5.57
C VAL A 139 -14.51 -23.96 -5.06
N ALA A 140 -14.98 -23.68 -3.83
CA ALA A 140 -16.13 -24.35 -3.26
C ALA A 140 -17.42 -24.04 -4.02
N ARG A 141 -17.58 -22.79 -4.49
CA ARG A 141 -18.70 -22.36 -5.32
C ARG A 141 -18.65 -22.95 -6.74
N ASN A 142 -17.45 -23.23 -7.25
CA ASN A 142 -17.23 -23.67 -8.64
C ASN A 142 -16.31 -24.91 -8.73
N PRO A 143 -16.72 -26.06 -8.18
CA PRO A 143 -15.85 -27.24 -8.05
C PRO A 143 -15.34 -27.79 -9.39
N ALA A 144 -16.14 -27.69 -10.45
CA ALA A 144 -15.76 -28.10 -11.81
C ALA A 144 -14.59 -27.28 -12.38
N LEU A 145 -14.39 -26.05 -11.89
CA LEU A 145 -13.34 -25.13 -12.33
C LEU A 145 -12.15 -25.08 -11.38
N ARG A 146 -12.10 -25.96 -10.38
CA ARG A 146 -11.04 -25.99 -9.36
C ARG A 146 -9.63 -25.85 -9.95
N LYS A 147 -9.31 -26.63 -10.99
CA LYS A 147 -7.99 -26.58 -11.65
C LYS A 147 -7.68 -25.21 -12.27
N VAL A 148 -8.67 -24.59 -12.89
CA VAL A 148 -8.53 -23.26 -13.52
C VAL A 148 -8.31 -22.19 -12.45
N ILE A 149 -9.10 -22.22 -11.38
CA ILE A 149 -9.03 -21.24 -10.28
C ILE A 149 -7.69 -21.35 -9.56
N GLU A 150 -7.34 -22.55 -9.07
CA GLU A 150 -6.10 -22.75 -8.33
C GLU A 150 -4.88 -22.40 -9.18
N GLY A 151 -4.81 -22.91 -10.42
CA GLY A 151 -3.71 -22.63 -11.34
C GLY A 151 -3.55 -21.14 -11.65
N LYS A 152 -4.66 -20.40 -11.76
CA LYS A 152 -4.65 -18.96 -12.02
C LYS A 152 -4.20 -18.14 -10.82
N CYS A 153 -4.57 -18.54 -9.60
CA CYS A 153 -4.20 -17.79 -8.39
C CYS A 153 -2.75 -18.05 -7.97
N VAL A 154 -2.29 -19.31 -8.07
CA VAL A 154 -0.95 -19.69 -7.60
C VAL A 154 0.18 -19.23 -8.50
N ILE A 155 -0.08 -18.91 -9.77
CA ILE A 155 0.95 -18.39 -10.70
C ILE A 155 1.57 -17.08 -10.21
N CYS A 156 0.82 -16.23 -9.50
CA CYS A 156 1.31 -14.95 -8.96
C CYS A 156 1.61 -15.02 -7.46
N HIS A 157 0.92 -15.87 -6.69
CA HIS A 157 1.08 -15.97 -5.23
C HIS A 157 2.11 -17.02 -4.78
N MET A 158 2.38 -18.02 -5.61
CA MET A 158 3.31 -19.13 -5.36
C MET A 158 4.16 -19.43 -6.62
N PRO A 159 4.74 -18.40 -7.27
CA PRO A 159 5.27 -18.52 -8.63
C PRO A 159 6.41 -19.53 -8.80
N ALA A 160 7.27 -19.69 -7.78
CA ALA A 160 8.37 -20.67 -7.83
C ALA A 160 7.85 -22.11 -7.85
N ALA A 161 6.91 -22.45 -6.97
CA ALA A 161 6.27 -23.77 -6.95
C ALA A 161 5.45 -24.03 -8.22
N TRP A 162 4.69 -23.04 -8.68
CA TRP A 162 3.94 -23.14 -9.93
C TRP A 162 4.86 -23.45 -11.13
N THR A 163 5.96 -22.69 -11.25
CA THR A 163 6.92 -22.86 -12.36
C THR A 163 7.63 -24.20 -12.28
N GLN A 164 8.01 -24.65 -11.08
CA GLN A 164 8.63 -25.96 -10.89
C GLN A 164 7.67 -27.10 -11.27
N ALA A 165 6.43 -27.07 -10.76
CA ALA A 165 5.42 -28.08 -11.10
C ALA A 165 5.19 -28.15 -12.62
N HIS A 166 5.05 -27.00 -13.28
CA HIS A 166 4.89 -26.96 -14.74
C HIS A 166 6.12 -27.51 -15.48
N ALA A 167 7.34 -27.24 -14.99
CA ALA A 167 8.56 -27.80 -15.58
C ALA A 167 8.67 -29.33 -15.41
N ASP A 168 8.05 -29.88 -14.36
CA ASP A 168 8.00 -31.32 -14.10
C ASP A 168 6.79 -32.02 -14.75
N GLY A 169 5.92 -31.28 -15.46
CA GLY A 169 4.70 -31.81 -16.04
C GLY A 169 3.59 -32.10 -15.01
N GLU A 170 3.71 -31.55 -13.81
CA GLU A 170 2.76 -31.72 -12.71
C GLU A 170 1.66 -30.63 -12.72
N GLN A 171 0.53 -30.92 -12.06
CA GLN A 171 -0.55 -29.96 -11.89
C GLN A 171 -0.28 -29.01 -10.73
N SER A 172 -0.55 -27.72 -10.94
CA SER A 172 -0.46 -26.70 -9.90
C SER A 172 -1.72 -26.68 -9.03
N VAL A 173 -1.77 -27.59 -8.06
CA VAL A 173 -2.88 -27.72 -7.11
C VAL A 173 -2.56 -26.95 -5.82
N LEU A 174 -3.52 -26.18 -5.31
CA LEU A 174 -3.40 -25.38 -4.10
C LEU A 174 -3.82 -26.14 -2.83
N PHE A 175 -5.03 -26.72 -2.83
CA PHE A 175 -5.63 -27.35 -1.65
C PHE A 175 -5.50 -28.88 -1.66
N GLY A 176 -5.85 -29.56 -0.55
CA GLY A 176 -5.79 -31.02 -0.46
C GLY A 176 -4.34 -31.51 -0.40
N PRO A 177 -3.86 -32.36 -1.33
CA PRO A 177 -2.43 -32.71 -1.45
C PRO A 177 -1.58 -31.62 -2.13
N GLY A 178 -2.17 -30.47 -2.48
CA GLY A 178 -1.52 -29.36 -3.17
C GLY A 178 -0.53 -28.56 -2.32
N PHE A 179 -0.13 -27.40 -2.82
CA PHE A 179 0.95 -26.56 -2.28
C PHE A 179 0.77 -26.10 -0.83
N LEU A 180 -0.46 -25.97 -0.31
CA LEU A 180 -0.69 -25.63 1.11
C LEU A 180 -0.50 -26.82 2.06
N ASN A 181 -0.35 -28.03 1.55
CA ASN A 181 -0.10 -29.21 2.35
C ASN A 181 1.39 -29.30 2.71
N GLY A 182 1.72 -29.37 3.99
CA GLY A 182 3.11 -29.48 4.47
C GLY A 182 3.85 -30.73 3.97
N ASN A 183 3.13 -31.77 3.51
CA ASN A 183 3.73 -32.99 2.95
C ASN A 183 4.00 -32.87 1.43
N ASN A 184 3.57 -31.79 0.78
CA ASN A 184 3.86 -31.59 -0.64
C ASN A 184 5.35 -31.22 -0.83
N PRO A 185 6.10 -31.85 -1.75
CA PRO A 185 7.51 -31.54 -1.97
C PRO A 185 7.81 -30.08 -2.36
N LEU A 186 6.83 -29.39 -2.94
CA LEU A 186 6.91 -27.98 -3.33
C LEU A 186 6.29 -27.03 -2.28
N HIS A 187 5.89 -27.54 -1.10
CA HIS A 187 5.29 -26.72 -0.04
C HIS A 187 6.19 -25.54 0.34
N ASP A 188 7.46 -25.80 0.65
CA ASP A 188 8.38 -24.73 1.06
C ASP A 188 8.64 -23.72 -0.07
N ALA A 189 8.64 -24.16 -1.33
CA ALA A 189 8.77 -23.28 -2.48
C ALA A 189 7.53 -22.40 -2.68
N ALA A 190 6.34 -22.94 -2.39
CA ALA A 190 5.09 -22.21 -2.44
C ALA A 190 4.99 -21.21 -1.28
N MET A 191 5.34 -21.65 -0.08
CA MET A 191 5.28 -20.83 1.12
C MET A 191 6.37 -19.76 1.15
N ASP A 192 7.46 -19.84 0.38
CA ASP A 192 8.41 -18.72 0.24
C ASP A 192 7.87 -17.58 -0.63
N GLY A 193 6.62 -17.69 -1.12
CA GLY A 193 5.88 -16.63 -1.82
C GLY A 193 6.55 -16.19 -3.12
N VAL A 194 6.53 -14.88 -3.37
CA VAL A 194 7.25 -14.27 -4.50
C VAL A 194 8.73 -14.13 -4.12
N THR A 195 9.45 -15.25 -4.22
CA THR A 195 10.84 -15.41 -3.73
C THR A 195 11.90 -14.78 -4.64
N CYS A 196 13.09 -14.53 -4.09
CA CYS A 196 14.24 -13.92 -4.77
C CYS A 196 14.62 -14.68 -6.05
N SER A 197 14.69 -16.00 -5.95
CA SER A 197 15.06 -16.85 -7.08
C SER A 197 13.97 -16.89 -8.16
N PHE A 198 12.74 -16.46 -7.88
CA PHE A 198 11.73 -16.33 -8.93
C PHE A 198 11.86 -14.99 -9.68
N CYS A 199 11.73 -13.86 -8.97
CA CYS A 199 11.73 -12.53 -9.61
C CYS A 199 12.99 -12.30 -10.45
N HIS A 200 14.16 -12.66 -9.90
CA HIS A 200 15.42 -12.46 -10.59
C HIS A 200 15.68 -13.48 -11.72
N GLN A 201 14.81 -14.47 -11.94
CA GLN A 201 14.92 -15.37 -13.09
C GLN A 201 13.99 -15.00 -14.26
N ILE A 202 13.11 -14.00 -14.08
CA ILE A 202 12.20 -13.56 -15.14
C ILE A 202 13.02 -12.98 -16.31
N GLN A 203 12.88 -13.63 -17.46
CA GLN A 203 13.55 -13.23 -18.69
C GLN A 203 12.91 -11.99 -19.27
N ASP A 204 13.73 -11.21 -19.94
CA ASP A 204 13.29 -10.09 -20.76
C ASP A 204 12.63 -10.55 -22.08
N LYS A 205 11.43 -11.14 -21.98
CA LYS A 205 10.68 -11.65 -23.14
C LYS A 205 9.21 -11.26 -23.04
N GLY A 206 8.79 -10.34 -23.91
CA GLY A 206 7.40 -9.89 -24.01
C GLY A 206 6.88 -9.09 -22.81
N LEU A 207 7.78 -8.67 -21.89
CA LEU A 207 7.42 -7.88 -20.72
C LEU A 207 6.75 -6.56 -21.12
N GLY A 208 5.72 -6.16 -20.38
CA GLY A 208 4.98 -4.91 -20.63
C GLY A 208 3.90 -5.04 -21.70
N THR A 209 3.67 -6.26 -22.19
CA THR A 209 2.64 -6.58 -23.19
C THR A 209 1.76 -7.72 -22.70
N GLU A 210 0.64 -7.96 -23.38
CA GLU A 210 -0.26 -9.08 -23.10
C GLU A 210 0.43 -10.45 -23.10
N ALA A 211 1.58 -10.58 -23.78
CA ALA A 211 2.36 -11.81 -23.77
C ALA A 211 2.89 -12.19 -22.38
N SER A 212 3.09 -11.22 -21.47
CA SER A 212 3.61 -11.46 -20.11
C SER A 212 2.59 -11.25 -18.98
N PHE A 213 1.49 -10.54 -19.25
CA PHE A 213 0.46 -10.25 -18.24
C PHE A 213 -0.15 -11.51 -17.63
N SER A 214 -0.79 -11.38 -16.48
CA SER A 214 -1.47 -12.48 -15.76
C SER A 214 -0.56 -13.69 -15.46
N GLY A 215 0.68 -13.42 -15.08
CA GLY A 215 1.66 -14.44 -14.72
C GLY A 215 2.31 -15.15 -15.92
N LYS A 216 2.14 -14.67 -17.15
CA LYS A 216 2.72 -15.28 -18.37
C LYS A 216 4.22 -14.98 -18.54
N PHE A 217 4.97 -14.85 -17.44
CA PHE A 217 6.43 -14.66 -17.45
C PHE A 217 7.15 -15.80 -18.16
N LYS A 218 8.41 -15.56 -18.52
CA LYS A 218 9.32 -16.58 -19.04
C LYS A 218 10.48 -16.78 -18.07
N VAL A 219 10.73 -18.03 -17.70
CA VAL A 219 11.85 -18.48 -16.89
C VAL A 219 12.54 -19.62 -17.62
N ASP A 220 13.87 -19.68 -17.56
CA ASP A 220 14.63 -20.79 -18.14
C ASP A 220 14.64 -22.00 -17.21
N THR A 221 13.84 -23.02 -17.54
CA THR A 221 13.80 -24.29 -16.82
C THR A 221 14.62 -25.39 -17.50
N ALA A 222 15.25 -25.10 -18.64
CA ALA A 222 16.11 -26.03 -19.37
C ALA A 222 17.58 -25.93 -18.93
N ALA A 223 18.06 -24.73 -18.64
CA ALA A 223 19.40 -24.55 -18.09
C ALA A 223 19.53 -25.24 -16.72
N VAL A 224 20.66 -25.91 -16.51
CA VAL A 224 21.01 -26.60 -15.25
C VAL A 224 21.98 -25.76 -14.42
N PRO A 225 22.00 -25.93 -13.08
CA PRO A 225 23.01 -25.28 -12.24
C PRO A 225 24.44 -25.64 -12.67
N PRO A 226 25.41 -24.70 -12.59
CA PRO A 226 25.26 -23.30 -12.20
C PRO A 226 24.93 -22.36 -13.38
N GLY A 227 24.64 -22.89 -14.57
CA GLY A 227 24.50 -22.13 -15.82
C GLY A 227 23.23 -21.29 -15.94
N ARG A 228 22.25 -21.51 -15.06
CA ARG A 228 20.98 -20.76 -15.07
C ARG A 228 21.19 -19.30 -14.70
N ALA A 229 20.69 -18.39 -15.53
CA ALA A 229 20.85 -16.96 -15.31
C ALA A 229 20.02 -16.43 -14.13
N ILE A 230 20.55 -15.45 -13.40
CA ILE A 230 19.81 -14.63 -12.44
C ILE A 230 20.16 -13.15 -12.70
N PHE A 231 19.15 -12.32 -12.92
CA PHE A 231 19.28 -10.98 -13.46
C PHE A 231 19.35 -9.92 -12.36
N GLY A 232 20.20 -8.92 -12.56
CA GLY A 232 20.23 -7.71 -11.74
C GLY A 232 20.48 -6.45 -12.60
N PRO A 233 20.31 -5.25 -12.03
CA PRO A 233 20.31 -4.02 -12.81
C PRO A 233 21.74 -3.50 -13.12
N TYR A 234 22.78 -4.14 -12.59
CA TYR A 234 24.16 -3.71 -12.76
C TYR A 234 24.88 -4.50 -13.84
N ARG A 235 25.61 -3.79 -14.69
CA ARG A 235 26.52 -4.37 -15.68
C ARG A 235 27.69 -5.10 -15.03
N ASP A 236 28.25 -6.05 -15.79
CA ASP A 236 29.44 -6.82 -15.48
C ASP A 236 29.45 -7.42 -14.06
N PRO A 237 28.45 -8.25 -13.70
CA PRO A 237 28.38 -8.81 -12.36
C PRO A 237 29.51 -9.83 -12.11
N VAL A 238 30.05 -9.83 -10.90
CA VAL A 238 31.00 -10.86 -10.46
C VAL A 238 30.26 -12.20 -10.30
N THR A 239 30.67 -13.22 -11.03
CA THR A 239 29.86 -14.45 -11.17
C THR A 239 30.24 -15.59 -10.23
N ARG A 240 31.53 -15.72 -9.87
CA ARG A 240 32.09 -16.91 -9.20
C ARG A 240 31.30 -17.29 -7.94
N THR A 241 31.08 -16.34 -7.03
CA THR A 241 30.44 -16.61 -5.72
C THR A 241 29.02 -17.13 -5.85
N MET A 242 28.19 -16.53 -6.72
CA MET A 242 26.81 -16.98 -6.91
C MET A 242 26.75 -18.31 -7.66
N ARG A 243 27.67 -18.58 -8.59
CA ARG A 243 27.76 -19.89 -9.25
C ARG A 243 28.08 -21.00 -8.26
N THR A 244 29.00 -20.76 -7.32
CA THR A 244 29.41 -21.77 -6.33
C THR A 244 28.43 -21.93 -5.16
N ALA A 245 27.86 -20.83 -4.65
CA ALA A 245 27.02 -20.87 -3.45
C ALA A 245 25.52 -20.97 -3.75
N GLY A 246 25.06 -20.32 -4.82
CA GLY A 246 23.65 -20.23 -5.20
C GLY A 246 23.23 -21.16 -6.33
N GLY A 247 24.18 -21.65 -7.15
CA GLY A 247 23.86 -22.45 -8.33
C GLY A 247 23.29 -21.64 -9.50
N PHE A 248 23.52 -20.32 -9.52
CA PHE A 248 23.09 -19.41 -10.59
C PHE A 248 24.26 -18.61 -11.15
N THR A 249 24.13 -18.18 -12.41
CA THR A 249 25.04 -17.25 -13.07
C THR A 249 24.43 -15.85 -13.08
N PRO A 250 25.00 -14.89 -12.31
CA PRO A 250 24.56 -13.50 -12.37
C PRO A 250 24.73 -12.94 -13.77
N ALA A 251 23.71 -12.25 -14.25
CA ALA A 251 23.72 -11.56 -15.52
C ALA A 251 23.11 -10.16 -15.34
N TYR A 252 23.56 -9.22 -16.17
CA TYR A 252 22.87 -7.94 -16.28
C TYR A 252 21.51 -8.17 -16.98
N GLY A 253 20.47 -7.55 -16.43
CA GLY A 253 19.12 -7.58 -16.98
C GLY A 253 18.44 -6.22 -16.84
N PRO A 254 18.28 -5.44 -17.93
CA PRO A 254 17.66 -4.12 -17.88
C PRO A 254 16.22 -4.17 -17.39
N GLN A 255 15.52 -5.28 -17.61
CA GLN A 255 14.14 -5.47 -17.15
C GLN A 255 13.99 -5.43 -15.63
N THR A 256 15.07 -5.66 -14.88
CA THR A 256 15.02 -5.55 -13.41
C THR A 256 14.88 -4.11 -12.92
N ASN A 257 15.21 -3.13 -13.77
CA ASN A 257 15.01 -1.70 -13.57
C ASN A 257 13.93 -1.15 -14.51
N ASP A 258 12.86 -1.89 -14.74
CA ASP A 258 11.74 -1.43 -15.58
C ASP A 258 10.37 -1.90 -15.05
N SER A 259 9.35 -1.06 -15.16
CA SER A 259 7.99 -1.35 -14.64
C SER A 259 7.33 -2.56 -15.30
N SER A 260 7.78 -2.94 -16.51
CA SER A 260 7.28 -4.11 -17.24
C SER A 260 7.52 -5.45 -16.53
N LEU A 261 8.51 -5.54 -15.64
CA LEU A 261 8.71 -6.71 -14.78
C LEU A 261 7.51 -6.90 -13.83
N CYS A 262 7.11 -5.81 -13.17
CA CYS A 262 5.98 -5.78 -12.23
C CYS A 262 4.65 -6.07 -12.95
N ALA A 263 4.51 -5.58 -14.20
CA ALA A 263 3.32 -5.75 -15.03
C ALA A 263 2.89 -7.22 -15.22
N THR A 264 3.84 -8.16 -15.12
CA THR A 264 3.58 -9.60 -15.17
C THR A 264 2.45 -10.03 -14.21
N CYS A 265 2.51 -9.57 -12.96
CA CYS A 265 1.52 -9.91 -11.93
C CYS A 265 0.55 -8.74 -11.67
N HIS A 266 0.98 -7.51 -11.93
CA HIS A 266 0.21 -6.28 -11.74
C HIS A 266 -0.53 -5.82 -13.01
N THR A 267 -0.87 -6.79 -13.86
CA THR A 267 -1.86 -6.70 -14.94
C THR A 267 -2.53 -8.07 -15.05
N LEU A 268 -3.59 -8.28 -14.27
CA LEU A 268 -4.20 -9.57 -14.06
C LEU A 268 -5.62 -9.59 -14.61
N TYR A 269 -5.85 -10.54 -15.49
CA TYR A 269 -7.16 -10.88 -16.03
C TYR A 269 -7.56 -12.25 -15.50
N THR A 270 -8.70 -12.32 -14.80
CA THR A 270 -9.28 -13.56 -14.29
C THR A 270 -10.45 -14.01 -15.15
N PRO A 271 -10.68 -15.32 -15.31
CA PRO A 271 -11.91 -15.76 -15.97
C PRO A 271 -13.12 -15.40 -15.11
N TYR A 272 -14.24 -15.04 -15.75
CA TYR A 272 -15.52 -14.89 -15.07
C TYR A 272 -16.58 -15.82 -15.65
N LEU A 273 -17.62 -16.07 -14.86
CA LEU A 273 -18.65 -17.07 -15.10
C LEU A 273 -20.01 -16.43 -15.33
N ASP A 274 -20.76 -16.95 -16.30
CA ASP A 274 -22.16 -16.60 -16.52
C ASP A 274 -23.09 -17.23 -15.48
N GLY A 275 -24.37 -16.85 -15.46
CA GLY A 275 -25.40 -17.43 -14.58
C GLY A 275 -25.53 -18.97 -14.60
N LYS A 276 -24.97 -19.65 -15.60
CA LYS A 276 -24.94 -21.12 -15.73
C LYS A 276 -23.66 -21.75 -15.18
N GLY A 277 -22.72 -20.93 -14.68
CA GLY A 277 -21.42 -21.38 -14.17
C GLY A 277 -20.39 -21.66 -15.27
N GLN A 278 -20.64 -21.23 -16.51
CA GLN A 278 -19.71 -21.41 -17.63
C GLN A 278 -18.78 -20.21 -17.77
N VAL A 279 -17.54 -20.45 -18.20
CA VAL A 279 -16.58 -19.36 -18.48
C VAL A 279 -17.10 -18.52 -19.64
N ALA A 280 -17.34 -17.25 -19.38
CA ALA A 280 -17.96 -16.33 -20.34
C ALA A 280 -17.00 -15.25 -20.86
N GLY A 281 -15.83 -15.10 -20.24
CA GLY A 281 -14.79 -14.16 -20.69
C GLY A 281 -13.71 -13.96 -19.64
N THR A 282 -12.99 -12.84 -19.75
CA THR A 282 -11.98 -12.41 -18.78
C THR A 282 -12.29 -11.03 -18.23
N PHE A 283 -12.01 -10.83 -16.94
CA PHE A 283 -12.23 -9.60 -16.20
C PHE A 283 -10.90 -8.98 -15.77
N PRO A 284 -10.67 -7.68 -15.99
CA PRO A 284 -9.47 -6.97 -15.54
C PRO A 284 -9.51 -6.76 -14.02
N GLU A 285 -9.19 -7.81 -13.26
CA GLU A 285 -9.19 -7.78 -11.79
C GLU A 285 -8.31 -6.67 -11.22
N GLN A 286 -7.11 -6.51 -11.78
CA GLN A 286 -6.20 -5.43 -11.41
C GLN A 286 -5.32 -5.03 -12.59
N THR A 287 -5.28 -3.74 -12.92
CA THR A 287 -4.53 -3.20 -14.07
C THR A 287 -3.66 -1.97 -13.72
N PRO A 288 -3.01 -1.86 -12.54
CA PRO A 288 -2.21 -0.69 -12.16
C PRO A 288 -1.10 -0.33 -13.16
N TYR A 289 -0.49 -1.32 -13.83
CA TYR A 289 0.51 -1.02 -14.86
C TYR A 289 -0.09 -0.33 -16.09
N LEU A 290 -1.30 -0.72 -16.52
CA LEU A 290 -1.98 -0.07 -17.64
C LEU A 290 -2.45 1.33 -17.25
N GLU A 291 -2.97 1.49 -16.02
CA GLU A 291 -3.30 2.79 -15.43
C GLU A 291 -2.07 3.71 -15.37
N TRP A 292 -0.91 3.16 -15.00
CA TRP A 292 0.37 3.87 -14.97
C TRP A 292 0.87 4.25 -16.36
N ARG A 293 0.75 3.33 -17.31
CA ARG A 293 1.14 3.58 -18.70
C ARG A 293 0.32 4.70 -19.33
N HIS A 294 -0.94 4.84 -18.90
CA HIS A 294 -1.86 5.91 -19.33
C HIS A 294 -1.80 7.16 -18.45
N SER A 295 -0.67 7.43 -17.79
CA SER A 295 -0.46 8.63 -16.98
C SER A 295 0.80 9.39 -17.41
N SER A 296 1.02 10.58 -16.84
CA SER A 296 2.26 11.34 -17.04
C SER A 296 3.51 10.63 -16.50
N PHE A 297 3.34 9.57 -15.71
CA PHE A 297 4.42 8.77 -15.17
C PHE A 297 4.86 7.66 -16.13
N GLY A 298 3.95 7.23 -17.01
CA GLY A 298 4.10 6.08 -17.90
C GLY A 298 5.33 6.14 -18.80
N ARG A 299 5.87 4.95 -19.11
CA ARG A 299 6.91 4.73 -20.11
C ARG A 299 6.53 3.70 -21.14
N ASP A 300 7.16 3.84 -22.30
CA ASP A 300 7.25 2.77 -23.26
C ASP A 300 8.21 1.69 -22.75
N SER A 301 7.69 0.48 -22.52
CA SER A 301 8.48 -0.67 -22.07
C SER A 301 9.55 -1.12 -23.08
N ALA A 302 9.49 -0.65 -24.33
CA ALA A 302 10.54 -0.88 -25.31
C ALA A 302 11.81 -0.04 -25.07
N LYS A 303 11.72 1.02 -24.25
CA LYS A 303 12.82 1.95 -23.96
C LYS A 303 13.25 1.80 -22.51
N ARG A 304 14.20 0.88 -22.27
CA ARG A 304 14.76 0.63 -20.94
C ARG A 304 16.02 1.45 -20.70
N HIS A 305 16.25 1.76 -19.43
CA HIS A 305 17.36 2.58 -18.97
C HIS A 305 18.18 1.85 -17.92
N ASP A 306 19.49 2.13 -17.91
CA ASP A 306 20.37 1.61 -16.87
C ASP A 306 20.05 2.28 -15.53
N ILE A 307 20.25 1.54 -14.45
CA ILE A 307 20.08 2.09 -13.11
C ILE A 307 21.06 3.25 -12.88
N GLY A 308 20.53 4.41 -12.48
CA GLY A 308 21.31 5.64 -12.30
C GLY A 308 21.42 6.53 -13.53
N GLU A 309 20.91 6.12 -14.70
CA GLU A 309 20.72 7.05 -15.82
C GLU A 309 19.66 8.10 -15.47
N LYS A 310 19.93 9.36 -15.84
CA LYS A 310 18.93 10.43 -15.73
C LYS A 310 17.88 10.22 -16.83
N ASP A 311 16.81 9.49 -16.51
CA ASP A 311 15.61 9.50 -17.33
C ASP A 311 14.99 10.91 -17.28
N GLN A 312 14.69 11.48 -18.44
CA GLN A 312 14.14 12.84 -18.54
C GLN A 312 12.60 12.88 -18.51
N HIS A 313 11.95 11.71 -18.51
CA HIS A 313 10.50 11.62 -18.47
C HIS A 313 10.10 10.78 -17.25
N GLY A 314 8.90 10.95 -16.64
CA GLY A 314 8.20 10.27 -15.48
C GLY A 314 8.92 9.37 -14.45
N VAL A 315 8.21 8.40 -13.82
CA VAL A 315 8.73 7.59 -12.68
C VAL A 315 8.34 6.11 -12.81
N LEU A 316 9.29 5.20 -12.59
CA LEU A 316 9.08 3.74 -12.61
C LEU A 316 8.44 3.21 -11.33
N CYS A 317 7.77 2.05 -11.41
CA CYS A 317 7.24 1.36 -10.23
C CYS A 317 8.31 1.16 -9.15
N GLN A 318 9.53 0.79 -9.55
CA GLN A 318 10.66 0.56 -8.65
C GLN A 318 11.09 1.82 -7.90
N GLU A 319 10.97 3.01 -8.48
CA GLU A 319 11.46 4.23 -7.84
C GLU A 319 10.60 4.62 -6.63
N CYS A 320 9.29 4.30 -6.66
CA CYS A 320 8.39 4.47 -5.53
C CYS A 320 8.37 3.25 -4.59
N HIS A 321 8.28 2.03 -5.13
CA HIS A 321 8.07 0.81 -4.33
C HIS A 321 9.37 0.11 -3.90
N MET A 322 10.50 0.46 -4.52
CA MET A 322 11.84 -0.01 -4.18
C MET A 322 12.86 1.14 -4.11
N PRO A 323 12.57 2.21 -3.35
CA PRO A 323 13.32 3.45 -3.44
C PRO A 323 14.81 3.21 -3.19
N HIS A 324 15.64 3.84 -4.03
CA HIS A 324 17.09 3.71 -3.94
C HIS A 324 17.62 4.17 -2.57
N SER A 325 18.75 3.60 -2.12
CA SER A 325 19.55 4.19 -1.05
C SER A 325 19.96 5.60 -1.48
N ARG A 326 19.72 6.58 -0.60
CA ARG A 326 20.08 7.98 -0.83
C ARG A 326 21.60 8.18 -0.78
N GLU A 327 22.25 7.50 0.17
CA GLU A 327 23.68 7.65 0.42
C GLU A 327 24.55 6.76 -0.47
N GLY A 328 23.96 5.74 -1.09
CA GLY A 328 24.66 4.84 -2.01
C GLY A 328 25.78 4.04 -1.34
N GLY A 329 26.78 3.64 -2.11
CA GLY A 329 27.94 2.90 -1.60
C GLY A 329 27.63 1.54 -0.98
N VAL A 330 26.58 0.86 -1.42
CA VAL A 330 26.17 -0.43 -0.84
C VAL A 330 27.02 -1.57 -1.37
N MET A 331 27.68 -2.31 -0.49
CA MET A 331 28.30 -3.59 -0.84
C MET A 331 27.22 -4.66 -0.97
N ILE A 332 26.94 -5.11 -2.20
CA ILE A 332 25.80 -6.01 -2.50
C ILE A 332 25.96 -7.45 -1.98
N SER A 333 27.06 -7.75 -1.29
CA SER A 333 27.30 -9.02 -0.61
C SER A 333 28.07 -8.75 0.68
N ARG A 334 27.60 -9.29 1.80
CA ARG A 334 28.30 -9.26 3.09
C ARG A 334 29.71 -9.84 2.99
N TRP A 335 29.85 -10.92 2.23
CA TRP A 335 31.13 -11.58 1.97
C TRP A 335 31.55 -11.24 0.54
N ALA A 336 31.89 -9.97 0.32
CA ALA A 336 32.27 -9.47 -1.01
C ALA A 336 33.60 -10.09 -1.46
N PRO A 337 33.64 -10.93 -2.52
CA PRO A 337 34.89 -11.37 -3.11
C PRO A 337 35.67 -10.18 -3.72
N PRO A 338 36.98 -10.35 -3.98
CA PRO A 338 37.76 -9.39 -4.74
C PRO A 338 37.07 -8.99 -6.04
N GLY A 339 37.05 -7.69 -6.34
CA GLY A 339 36.46 -7.13 -7.55
C GLY A 339 34.99 -6.69 -7.46
N ILE A 340 34.27 -7.02 -6.38
CA ILE A 340 32.96 -6.38 -6.13
C ILE A 340 33.18 -4.91 -5.76
N LYS A 341 32.48 -4.03 -6.48
CA LYS A 341 32.41 -2.60 -6.19
C LYS A 341 31.13 -2.28 -5.43
N ALA A 342 31.22 -1.31 -4.53
CA ALA A 342 30.06 -0.70 -3.91
C ALA A 342 29.13 -0.12 -4.99
N ARG A 343 27.82 -0.18 -4.76
CA ARG A 343 26.80 0.24 -5.72
C ARG A 343 26.04 1.45 -5.19
N ASP A 344 26.00 2.50 -5.99
CA ASP A 344 25.03 3.59 -5.84
C ASP A 344 23.70 3.16 -6.46
N HIS A 345 22.63 3.91 -6.16
CA HIS A 345 21.26 3.61 -6.60
C HIS A 345 20.76 2.20 -6.19
N PHE A 346 21.22 1.66 -5.07
CA PHE A 346 20.79 0.34 -4.60
C PHE A 346 19.32 0.33 -4.19
N SER A 347 18.49 -0.48 -4.87
CA SER A 347 17.05 -0.57 -4.62
C SER A 347 16.70 -1.34 -3.33
N ARG A 348 15.99 -0.67 -2.43
CA ARG A 348 15.51 -1.29 -1.18
C ARG A 348 14.28 -2.14 -1.47
N HIS A 349 14.27 -3.39 -1.06
CA HIS A 349 13.19 -4.34 -1.35
C HIS A 349 11.97 -4.17 -0.42
N LEU A 350 11.43 -2.94 -0.35
CA LEU A 350 10.40 -2.53 0.61
C LEU A 350 8.99 -2.92 0.15
N PHE A 351 8.70 -2.84 -1.15
CA PHE A 351 7.44 -3.25 -1.78
C PHE A 351 6.17 -2.78 -1.04
N VAL A 352 6.23 -1.57 -0.48
CA VAL A 352 5.12 -0.99 0.28
C VAL A 352 3.98 -0.61 -0.65
N GLY A 353 2.74 -0.81 -0.19
CA GLY A 353 1.51 -0.51 -0.93
C GLY A 353 0.53 0.24 -0.04
N GLY A 354 -0.74 -0.18 -0.02
CA GLY A 354 -1.75 0.37 0.90
C GLY A 354 -2.23 -0.59 2.00
N ASN A 355 -1.79 -1.85 2.03
CA ASN A 355 -2.47 -2.90 2.81
C ASN A 355 -2.11 -2.95 4.30
N VAL A 356 -2.24 -1.82 5.02
CA VAL A 356 -1.96 -1.70 6.47
C VAL A 356 -2.73 -2.74 7.26
N LEU A 357 -4.03 -2.90 6.99
CA LEU A 357 -4.90 -3.89 7.65
C LEU A 357 -4.33 -5.31 7.59
N MET A 358 -3.86 -5.75 6.41
CA MET A 358 -3.32 -7.11 6.30
C MET A 358 -1.96 -7.25 7.00
N LEU A 359 -1.12 -6.22 7.00
CA LEU A 359 0.13 -6.24 7.77
C LEU A 359 -0.15 -6.42 9.28
N GLU A 360 -1.19 -5.77 9.80
CA GLU A 360 -1.64 -5.92 11.19
C GLU A 360 -2.21 -7.32 11.45
N VAL A 361 -3.04 -7.86 10.54
CA VAL A 361 -3.55 -9.24 10.64
C VAL A 361 -2.40 -10.25 10.64
N LEU A 362 -1.38 -10.06 9.80
CA LEU A 362 -0.17 -10.90 9.77
C LEU A 362 0.60 -10.79 11.10
N GLU A 363 0.80 -9.58 11.62
CA GLU A 363 1.50 -9.33 12.88
C GLU A 363 0.82 -10.00 14.07
N ASP A 364 -0.50 -9.82 14.20
CA ASP A 364 -1.29 -10.35 15.31
C ASP A 364 -1.40 -11.88 15.26
N ASN A 365 -1.17 -12.49 14.09
CA ASN A 365 -1.30 -13.93 13.86
C ASN A 365 0.00 -14.60 13.40
N ASN A 366 1.15 -13.99 13.68
CA ASN A 366 2.46 -14.38 13.13
C ASN A 366 2.76 -15.90 13.25
N VAL A 367 2.63 -16.45 14.45
CA VAL A 367 2.91 -17.87 14.72
C VAL A 367 1.90 -18.79 14.02
N LEU A 368 0.61 -18.45 14.07
CA LEU A 368 -0.46 -19.25 13.47
C LEU A 368 -0.34 -19.32 11.95
N LEU A 369 0.15 -18.26 11.33
CA LEU A 369 0.38 -18.18 9.88
C LEU A 369 1.77 -18.67 9.46
N GLY A 370 2.65 -19.02 10.41
CA GLY A 370 4.00 -19.50 10.14
C GLY A 370 4.84 -18.48 9.39
N LEU A 371 4.81 -17.21 9.82
CA LEU A 371 5.57 -16.16 9.14
C LEU A 371 7.06 -16.31 9.41
N THR A 372 7.88 -16.02 8.40
CA THR A 372 9.33 -15.93 8.58
C THR A 372 9.71 -14.59 9.19
N THR A 373 8.92 -13.53 9.05
CA THR A 373 9.24 -12.21 9.61
C THR A 373 8.97 -12.09 11.12
N SER A 374 9.76 -11.30 11.83
CA SER A 374 9.44 -10.87 13.20
C SER A 374 8.36 -9.78 13.19
N ASN A 375 7.72 -9.57 14.34
CA ASN A 375 6.75 -8.48 14.50
C ASN A 375 7.41 -7.10 14.35
N ALA A 376 8.64 -6.92 14.86
CA ALA A 376 9.39 -5.67 14.67
C ALA A 376 9.60 -5.34 13.18
N LYS A 377 9.86 -6.34 12.33
CA LYS A 377 10.02 -6.12 10.87
C LYS A 377 8.70 -5.93 10.14
N LEU A 378 7.59 -6.48 10.64
CA LEU A 378 6.25 -6.15 10.16
C LEU A 378 5.88 -4.72 10.52
N GLU A 379 6.18 -4.30 11.75
CA GLU A 379 5.97 -2.93 12.22
C GLU A 379 6.77 -1.93 11.38
N ASP A 380 8.06 -2.18 11.11
CA ASP A 380 8.85 -1.36 10.19
C ASP A 380 8.16 -1.19 8.82
N THR A 381 7.60 -2.27 8.27
CA THR A 381 6.91 -2.25 6.97
C THR A 381 5.55 -1.57 7.05
N ARG A 382 4.83 -1.72 8.16
CA ARG A 382 3.58 -1.01 8.45
C ARG A 382 3.81 0.49 8.54
N LEU A 383 4.83 0.93 9.27
CA LEU A 383 5.21 2.34 9.39
C LEU A 383 5.62 2.94 8.04
N ARG A 384 6.38 2.22 7.21
CA ARG A 384 6.67 2.67 5.84
C ARG A 384 5.42 2.77 4.96
N THR A 385 4.49 1.82 5.09
CA THR A 385 3.21 1.81 4.38
C THR A 385 2.35 3.02 4.78
N LEU A 386 2.24 3.29 6.09
CA LEU A 386 1.57 4.47 6.64
C LEU A 386 2.19 5.76 6.12
N HIS A 387 3.52 5.88 6.21
CA HIS A 387 4.25 7.04 5.72
C HIS A 387 3.98 7.31 4.22
N GLN A 388 3.99 6.28 3.38
CA GLN A 388 3.67 6.43 1.96
C GLN A 388 2.23 6.92 1.74
N LEU A 389 1.25 6.34 2.44
CA LEU A 389 -0.14 6.77 2.37
C LEU A 389 -0.30 8.24 2.81
N GLN A 390 0.31 8.60 3.94
CA GLN A 390 0.12 9.88 4.62
C GLN A 390 0.93 11.05 4.06
N THR A 391 1.95 10.79 3.23
CA THR A 391 2.85 11.85 2.72
C THR A 391 3.00 11.89 1.21
N GLY A 392 2.78 10.76 0.52
CA GLY A 392 3.12 10.63 -0.90
C GLY A 392 2.01 10.11 -1.80
N SER A 393 0.81 9.82 -1.27
CA SER A 393 -0.25 9.16 -2.06
C SER A 393 -1.31 10.13 -2.60
N ALA A 394 -1.79 11.04 -1.76
CA ALA A 394 -2.79 12.03 -2.18
C ALA A 394 -2.69 13.31 -1.33
N ARG A 395 -3.31 14.39 -1.81
CA ARG A 395 -3.44 15.65 -1.08
C ARG A 395 -4.90 16.11 -1.07
N LEU A 396 -5.28 16.80 0.00
CA LEU A 396 -6.58 17.44 0.14
C LEU A 396 -6.38 18.96 0.27
N SER A 397 -7.19 19.75 -0.44
CA SER A 397 -7.15 21.22 -0.39
C SER A 397 -8.55 21.83 -0.48
N LEU A 398 -8.71 23.05 0.03
CA LEU A 398 -9.97 23.79 -0.04
C LEU A 398 -9.94 24.73 -1.24
N VAL A 399 -10.84 24.52 -2.20
CA VAL A 399 -10.97 25.39 -3.38
C VAL A 399 -11.80 26.63 -3.05
N ASP A 400 -12.92 26.42 -2.36
CA ASP A 400 -13.81 27.48 -1.96
C ASP A 400 -14.64 27.08 -0.74
N SER A 401 -14.94 28.03 0.14
CA SER A 401 -15.93 27.87 1.21
C SER A 401 -16.60 29.20 1.50
N ARG A 402 -17.93 29.21 1.46
CA ARG A 402 -18.75 30.40 1.65
C ARG A 402 -20.08 30.06 2.30
N ARG A 403 -20.54 30.91 3.22
CA ARG A 403 -21.89 30.87 3.79
C ARG A 403 -22.78 31.90 3.08
N ARG A 404 -23.96 31.48 2.62
CA ARG A 404 -25.02 32.35 2.11
C ARG A 404 -26.33 32.05 2.85
N GLY A 405 -26.74 32.97 3.73
CA GLY A 405 -27.88 32.74 4.62
C GLY A 405 -27.64 31.51 5.51
N ASN A 406 -28.52 30.53 5.40
CA ASN A 406 -28.43 29.26 6.15
C ASN A 406 -27.65 28.18 5.39
N THR A 407 -27.16 28.43 4.18
CA THR A 407 -26.44 27.41 3.40
C THR A 407 -24.93 27.66 3.41
N LEU A 408 -24.15 26.65 3.77
CA LEU A 408 -22.71 26.59 3.55
C LEU A 408 -22.45 25.86 2.23
N SER A 409 -21.70 26.47 1.33
CA SER A 409 -21.15 25.81 0.14
C SER A 409 -19.64 25.72 0.28
N ALA A 410 -19.09 24.51 0.24
CA ALA A 410 -17.66 24.26 0.35
C ALA A 410 -17.22 23.25 -0.72
N THR A 411 -16.17 23.58 -1.47
CA THR A 411 -15.60 22.71 -2.51
C THR A 411 -14.22 22.26 -2.08
N VAL A 412 -14.05 20.95 -1.92
CA VAL A 412 -12.78 20.32 -1.59
C VAL A 412 -12.20 19.68 -2.85
N LYS A 413 -10.88 19.79 -3.02
CA LYS A 413 -10.15 19.15 -4.12
C LYS A 413 -9.30 18.02 -3.57
N VAL A 414 -9.41 16.85 -4.20
CA VAL A 414 -8.59 15.69 -3.92
C VAL A 414 -7.60 15.51 -5.05
N GLU A 415 -6.30 15.46 -4.75
CA GLU A 415 -5.23 15.28 -5.73
C GLU A 415 -4.59 13.91 -5.58
N ASN A 416 -4.42 13.21 -6.70
CA ASN A 416 -3.68 11.96 -6.76
C ASN A 416 -2.20 12.24 -7.07
N LEU A 417 -1.30 11.80 -6.19
CA LEU A 417 0.15 12.00 -6.33
C LEU A 417 0.88 10.76 -6.86
N VAL A 418 0.17 9.64 -7.02
CA VAL A 418 0.75 8.40 -7.56
C VAL A 418 0.49 8.25 -9.06
N GLY A 419 1.30 7.43 -9.71
CA GLY A 419 1.29 7.27 -11.16
C GLY A 419 0.18 6.40 -11.73
N HIS A 420 -0.64 5.73 -10.91
CA HIS A 420 -1.78 4.89 -11.30
C HIS A 420 -3.07 5.38 -10.62
N LYS A 421 -4.23 4.72 -10.84
CA LYS A 421 -5.45 5.14 -10.13
C LYS A 421 -5.27 4.97 -8.62
N PHE A 422 -5.91 5.78 -7.80
CA PHE A 422 -5.84 5.65 -6.34
C PHE A 422 -7.25 5.49 -5.73
N PRO A 423 -7.55 4.37 -5.06
CA PRO A 423 -6.69 3.20 -4.82
C PRO A 423 -6.67 2.18 -5.98
N SER A 424 -5.51 1.69 -6.41
CA SER A 424 -5.41 0.62 -7.45
C SER A 424 -5.33 -0.80 -6.86
N GLY A 425 -5.30 -1.80 -7.73
CA GLY A 425 -5.19 -3.22 -7.38
C GLY A 425 -6.54 -3.92 -7.23
N PHE A 426 -6.56 -4.96 -6.39
CA PHE A 426 -7.74 -5.81 -6.15
C PHE A 426 -9.00 -4.98 -5.78
N PRO A 427 -10.18 -5.25 -6.37
CA PRO A 427 -11.33 -4.33 -6.42
C PRO A 427 -12.13 -4.21 -5.11
N THR A 428 -11.46 -4.33 -3.97
CA THR A 428 -12.01 -4.21 -2.60
C THR A 428 -11.56 -2.94 -1.88
N ARG A 429 -10.55 -2.25 -2.42
CA ARG A 429 -9.96 -1.04 -1.82
C ARG A 429 -10.91 0.15 -1.96
N ARG A 430 -10.93 1.01 -0.95
CA ARG A 430 -11.78 2.21 -0.94
C ARG A 430 -11.00 3.41 -0.42
N LEU A 431 -11.25 4.55 -1.03
CA LEU A 431 -10.85 5.86 -0.56
C LEU A 431 -12.10 6.73 -0.50
N TRP A 432 -12.30 7.55 0.53
CA TRP A 432 -13.50 8.37 0.62
C TRP A 432 -13.26 9.67 1.37
N LEU A 433 -14.18 10.62 1.17
CA LEU A 433 -14.21 11.87 1.91
C LEU A 433 -15.10 11.73 3.14
N HIS A 434 -14.50 11.96 4.32
CA HIS A 434 -15.23 12.26 5.54
C HIS A 434 -15.32 13.78 5.70
N PHE A 435 -16.53 14.32 5.78
CA PHE A 435 -16.79 15.76 5.85
C PHE A 435 -17.68 16.08 7.04
N LEU A 436 -17.15 16.87 7.97
CA LEU A 436 -17.77 17.21 9.24
C LEU A 436 -17.90 18.73 9.39
N VAL A 437 -19.09 19.20 9.74
CA VAL A 437 -19.37 20.59 10.12
C VAL A 437 -19.87 20.62 11.56
N THR A 438 -19.20 21.38 12.42
CA THR A 438 -19.62 21.63 13.79
C THR A 438 -19.92 23.10 14.04
N ASP A 439 -20.81 23.39 14.97
CA ASP A 439 -21.02 24.75 15.48
C ASP A 439 -19.99 25.14 16.53
N ASN A 440 -20.10 26.37 17.05
CA ASN A 440 -19.19 26.92 18.05
C ASN A 440 -19.25 26.20 19.42
N SER A 441 -20.27 25.38 19.68
CA SER A 441 -20.35 24.54 20.88
C SER A 441 -19.75 23.14 20.69
N GLY A 442 -19.27 22.84 19.47
CA GLY A 442 -18.84 21.50 19.08
C GLY A 442 -19.99 20.57 18.65
N GLY A 443 -21.22 21.08 18.56
CA GLY A 443 -22.37 20.30 18.11
C GLY A 443 -22.26 19.97 16.62
N VAL A 444 -22.52 18.72 16.26
CA VAL A 444 -22.51 18.26 14.85
C VAL A 444 -23.71 18.85 14.12
N VAL A 445 -23.43 19.61 13.05
CA VAL A 445 -24.44 20.22 12.16
C VAL A 445 -24.65 19.34 10.93
N PHE A 446 -23.56 18.80 10.38
CA PHE A 446 -23.56 17.92 9.23
C PHE A 446 -22.37 16.98 9.30
N GLU A 447 -22.56 15.72 8.98
CA GLU A 447 -21.50 14.72 8.94
C GLU A 447 -21.78 13.71 7.83
N SER A 448 -20.86 13.57 6.89
CA SER A 448 -20.95 12.64 5.76
C SER A 448 -19.72 11.73 5.76
N GLY A 449 -19.93 10.41 5.63
CA GLY A 449 -18.83 9.45 5.47
C GLY A 449 -18.07 9.12 6.75
N ARG A 450 -18.71 9.27 7.93
CA ARG A 450 -18.08 8.95 9.21
C ARG A 450 -17.58 7.49 9.25
N PRO A 451 -16.30 7.25 9.56
CA PRO A 451 -15.81 5.89 9.77
C PRO A 451 -16.40 5.26 11.04
N LEU A 452 -16.75 3.98 10.95
CA LEU A 452 -17.22 3.18 12.08
C LEU A 452 -16.14 2.17 12.50
N ALA A 453 -16.14 1.78 13.78
CA ALA A 453 -15.12 0.89 14.35
C ALA A 453 -15.02 -0.50 13.69
N ASN A 454 -16.08 -0.93 12.98
CA ASN A 454 -16.11 -2.19 12.24
C ASN A 454 -15.62 -2.08 10.78
N GLY A 455 -15.10 -0.91 10.37
CA GLY A 455 -14.68 -0.62 8.99
C GLY A 455 -15.82 -0.19 8.05
N ALA A 456 -17.05 -0.09 8.56
CA ALA A 456 -18.16 0.47 7.79
C ALA A 456 -18.06 2.00 7.70
N ILE A 457 -18.73 2.55 6.70
CA ILE A 457 -18.81 3.99 6.42
C ILE A 457 -20.27 4.39 6.64
N ALA A 458 -20.54 5.29 7.59
CA ALA A 458 -21.90 5.76 7.81
C ALA A 458 -22.43 6.44 6.53
N GLY A 459 -23.63 6.05 6.11
CA GLY A 459 -24.29 6.58 4.91
C GLY A 459 -24.06 5.77 3.63
N ASN A 460 -23.13 4.80 3.59
CA ASN A 460 -22.94 4.00 2.37
C ASN A 460 -24.15 3.08 2.12
N ASP A 461 -24.82 3.29 0.98
CA ASP A 461 -26.03 2.58 0.56
C ASP A 461 -25.87 1.03 0.56
N ASN A 462 -24.67 0.52 0.26
CA ASN A 462 -24.44 -0.92 0.08
C ASN A 462 -24.61 -1.77 1.35
N TYR A 463 -24.68 -1.14 2.53
CA TYR A 463 -24.94 -1.84 3.79
C TYR A 463 -26.43 -2.02 4.08
N ALA A 464 -27.29 -1.18 3.49
CA ALA A 464 -28.74 -1.36 3.55
C ALA A 464 -29.21 -2.35 2.49
N ASP A 465 -28.66 -2.25 1.27
CA ASP A 465 -28.91 -3.18 0.17
C ASP A 465 -27.59 -3.47 -0.57
N PRO A 466 -27.05 -4.71 -0.53
CA PRO A 466 -25.81 -5.07 -1.21
C PRO A 466 -25.88 -4.98 -2.75
N ALA A 467 -27.07 -4.79 -3.33
CA ALA A 467 -27.24 -4.50 -4.75
C ALA A 467 -27.03 -3.02 -5.11
N THR A 468 -26.93 -2.14 -4.11
CA THR A 468 -26.77 -0.69 -4.27
C THR A 468 -25.35 -0.24 -3.90
N PHE A 469 -25.00 1.00 -4.26
CA PHE A 469 -23.70 1.60 -4.00
C PHE A 469 -23.78 3.12 -4.15
N GLU A 470 -22.89 3.85 -3.48
CA GLU A 470 -22.76 5.30 -3.66
C GLU A 470 -22.33 5.61 -5.11
N PRO A 471 -23.08 6.43 -5.86
CA PRO A 471 -22.59 6.95 -7.13
C PRO A 471 -21.40 7.90 -6.90
N HIS A 472 -20.73 8.30 -7.97
CA HIS A 472 -19.84 9.46 -7.90
C HIS A 472 -20.68 10.74 -7.78
N TYR A 473 -20.27 11.62 -6.87
CA TYR A 473 -20.90 12.91 -6.60
C TYR A 473 -19.93 14.05 -6.95
N ASP A 474 -20.37 14.92 -7.85
CA ASP A 474 -19.86 16.30 -7.97
C ASP A 474 -20.36 17.17 -6.80
N ARG A 475 -21.61 16.91 -6.37
CA ARG A 475 -22.30 17.68 -5.32
C ARG A 475 -22.96 16.78 -4.28
N ILE A 476 -22.70 17.07 -3.02
CA ILE A 476 -23.29 16.41 -1.84
C ILE A 476 -24.15 17.42 -1.07
N THR A 477 -25.42 17.09 -0.86
CA THR A 477 -26.38 17.96 -0.16
C THR A 477 -27.05 17.30 1.05
N ARG A 478 -26.79 16.01 1.28
CA ARG A 478 -27.37 15.22 2.39
C ARG A 478 -26.28 14.42 3.07
N ALA A 479 -26.37 14.28 4.39
CA ALA A 479 -25.41 13.55 5.22
C ALA A 479 -25.24 12.08 4.81
N GLY A 480 -26.28 11.47 4.23
CA GLY A 480 -26.22 10.09 3.72
C GLY A 480 -25.53 9.93 2.36
N GLN A 481 -25.17 11.00 1.66
CA GLN A 481 -24.44 10.89 0.38
C GLN A 481 -22.95 10.93 0.65
N VAL A 482 -22.21 9.88 0.25
CA VAL A 482 -20.78 9.78 0.57
C VAL A 482 -19.97 9.65 -0.71
N GLN A 483 -18.98 10.54 -0.90
CA GLN A 483 -18.03 10.39 -2.00
C GLN A 483 -17.05 9.26 -1.70
N ILE A 484 -17.27 8.11 -2.33
CA ILE A 484 -16.39 6.94 -2.26
C ILE A 484 -15.77 6.69 -3.63
N TYR A 485 -14.43 6.72 -3.67
CA TYR A 485 -13.59 6.35 -4.82
C TYR A 485 -13.27 4.85 -4.73
N GLU A 486 -13.94 4.06 -5.56
CA GLU A 486 -13.85 2.60 -5.55
C GLU A 486 -14.27 2.01 -6.90
N THR A 487 -14.07 0.70 -7.05
CA THR A 487 -14.68 -0.08 -8.11
C THR A 487 -15.89 -0.86 -7.59
N ILE A 488 -16.97 -0.90 -8.36
CA ILE A 488 -18.12 -1.78 -8.12
C ILE A 488 -18.28 -2.72 -9.31
N MET A 489 -18.18 -4.01 -9.04
CA MET A 489 -18.25 -5.06 -10.06
C MET A 489 -19.71 -5.41 -10.37
N ALA A 490 -20.00 -5.69 -11.64
CA ALA A 490 -21.24 -6.31 -12.10
C ALA A 490 -21.00 -7.73 -12.59
N ASP A 491 -22.01 -8.58 -12.47
CA ASP A 491 -22.05 -9.87 -13.15
C ASP A 491 -22.61 -9.78 -14.57
N THR A 492 -22.71 -10.93 -15.25
CA THR A 492 -23.22 -11.03 -16.62
C THR A 492 -24.66 -10.55 -16.79
N ASP A 493 -25.42 -10.46 -15.70
CA ASP A 493 -26.81 -9.99 -15.69
C ASP A 493 -26.91 -8.51 -15.29
N GLY A 494 -25.76 -7.82 -15.14
CA GLY A 494 -25.68 -6.42 -14.73
C GLY A 494 -25.92 -6.19 -13.24
N ARG A 495 -25.96 -7.25 -12.40
CA ARG A 495 -26.18 -7.12 -10.96
C ARG A 495 -24.86 -6.90 -10.24
N VAL A 496 -24.87 -6.08 -9.19
CA VAL A 496 -23.70 -5.90 -8.33
C VAL A 496 -23.26 -7.23 -7.73
N THR A 497 -21.96 -7.48 -7.77
CA THR A 497 -21.35 -8.68 -7.19
C THR A 497 -20.08 -8.38 -6.43
N TYR A 498 -19.86 -9.11 -5.34
CA TYR A 498 -18.63 -9.14 -4.56
C TYR A 498 -17.88 -10.48 -4.70
N THR A 499 -18.44 -11.40 -5.50
CA THR A 499 -17.83 -12.66 -5.89
C THR A 499 -16.96 -12.42 -7.12
N LEU A 500 -15.66 -12.74 -7.03
CA LEU A 500 -14.69 -12.36 -8.06
C LEU A 500 -14.96 -13.05 -9.39
N LEU A 501 -15.20 -14.37 -9.37
CA LEU A 501 -15.49 -15.12 -10.59
C LEU A 501 -16.85 -14.79 -11.20
N ARG A 502 -17.66 -13.96 -10.56
CA ARG A 502 -18.89 -13.42 -11.14
C ARG A 502 -18.68 -12.08 -11.83
N ALA A 503 -17.55 -11.41 -11.62
CA ALA A 503 -17.32 -10.06 -12.14
C ALA A 503 -17.11 -10.09 -13.66
N ALA A 504 -18.08 -9.62 -14.43
CA ALA A 504 -18.00 -9.48 -15.88
C ALA A 504 -17.52 -8.08 -16.30
N GLY A 505 -17.62 -7.08 -15.42
CA GLY A 505 -17.20 -5.71 -15.67
C GLY A 505 -17.44 -4.80 -14.46
N PHE A 506 -17.27 -3.50 -14.65
CA PHE A 506 -17.50 -2.49 -13.61
C PHE A 506 -18.73 -1.64 -13.94
N VAL A 507 -19.68 -1.50 -13.00
CA VAL A 507 -20.76 -0.50 -13.09
C VAL A 507 -20.32 0.88 -12.60
N LYS A 508 -19.26 0.91 -11.78
CA LYS A 508 -18.61 2.12 -11.27
C LYS A 508 -17.11 1.85 -11.17
N ASP A 509 -16.33 2.77 -11.70
CA ASP A 509 -14.90 2.91 -11.45
C ASP A 509 -14.59 4.41 -11.49
N ASN A 510 -14.66 5.02 -10.32
CA ASN A 510 -14.33 6.42 -10.11
C ASN A 510 -13.05 6.57 -9.26
N ARG A 511 -12.18 5.56 -9.21
CA ARG A 511 -10.90 5.67 -8.48
C ARG A 511 -10.12 6.87 -9.03
N LEU A 512 -9.49 7.65 -8.14
CA LEU A 512 -8.84 8.92 -8.52
C LEU A 512 -7.81 8.69 -9.63
N LEU A 513 -7.91 9.48 -10.69
CA LEU A 513 -7.04 9.31 -11.86
C LEU A 513 -5.65 9.89 -11.59
N PRO A 514 -4.57 9.25 -12.07
CA PRO A 514 -3.23 9.83 -11.97
C PRO A 514 -3.10 11.05 -12.88
N ALA A 515 -2.11 11.90 -12.60
CA ALA A 515 -1.82 13.06 -13.45
C ALA A 515 -1.57 12.63 -14.91
N GLY A 516 -2.06 13.42 -15.87
CA GLY A 516 -1.94 13.12 -17.30
C GLY A 516 -2.91 12.05 -17.85
N PHE A 517 -3.73 11.42 -17.01
CA PHE A 517 -4.72 10.44 -17.47
C PHE A 517 -5.88 11.12 -18.23
N ASP A 518 -6.09 10.71 -19.48
CA ASP A 518 -7.21 11.18 -20.31
C ASP A 518 -8.33 10.13 -20.38
N LYS A 519 -9.52 10.51 -19.91
CA LYS A 519 -10.71 9.66 -19.87
C LYS A 519 -11.22 9.26 -21.26
N THR A 520 -10.95 10.08 -22.28
CA THR A 520 -11.50 9.90 -23.62
C THR A 520 -10.74 8.87 -24.44
N THR A 521 -9.42 8.78 -24.21
CA THR A 521 -8.50 7.88 -24.91
C THR A 521 -8.19 6.61 -24.11
N ALA A 522 -8.60 6.55 -22.84
CA ALA A 522 -8.41 5.37 -21.99
C ALA A 522 -9.12 4.13 -22.56
N PRO A 523 -8.42 2.98 -22.70
CA PRO A 523 -9.05 1.73 -23.08
C PRO A 523 -10.02 1.24 -22.00
N GLU A 524 -10.94 0.35 -22.39
CA GLU A 524 -12.04 -0.12 -21.53
C GLU A 524 -11.56 -0.67 -20.17
N ASP A 525 -10.47 -1.45 -20.17
CA ASP A 525 -9.88 -2.10 -18.99
C ASP A 525 -9.39 -1.14 -17.89
N ILE A 526 -9.20 0.14 -18.22
CA ILE A 526 -8.82 1.20 -17.27
C ILE A 526 -9.79 2.38 -17.35
N GLY A 527 -10.88 2.26 -18.10
CA GLY A 527 -11.84 3.33 -18.33
C GLY A 527 -12.51 3.80 -17.04
N VAL A 528 -12.98 5.04 -17.04
CA VAL A 528 -13.85 5.55 -15.98
C VAL A 528 -15.27 5.06 -16.24
N GLN A 529 -15.90 4.49 -15.21
CA GLN A 529 -17.26 3.93 -15.29
C GLN A 529 -18.20 4.63 -14.31
N GLY A 530 -19.47 4.72 -14.68
CA GLY A 530 -20.49 5.43 -13.91
C GLY A 530 -20.45 6.96 -14.12
N ARG A 531 -20.99 7.71 -13.15
CA ARG A 531 -21.20 9.16 -13.27
C ARG A 531 -19.91 9.97 -13.47
N ALA A 532 -18.80 9.53 -12.89
CA ALA A 532 -17.47 10.17 -13.02
C ALA A 532 -16.98 10.29 -14.48
N ARG A 533 -17.48 9.45 -15.39
CA ARG A 533 -17.12 9.52 -16.81
C ARG A 533 -17.54 10.84 -17.45
N ARG A 534 -18.65 11.41 -16.99
CA ARG A 534 -19.27 12.64 -17.51
C ARG A 534 -19.05 13.86 -16.61
N ASP A 535 -18.32 13.68 -15.51
CA ASP A 535 -17.97 14.77 -14.62
C ASP A 535 -16.78 15.53 -15.18
N ASP A 536 -16.94 16.83 -15.43
CA ASP A 536 -15.89 17.65 -16.05
C ASP A 536 -14.73 17.96 -15.09
N ASN A 537 -14.98 17.96 -13.77
CA ASN A 537 -13.96 18.29 -12.78
C ASN A 537 -13.20 17.05 -12.27
N PHE A 538 -13.75 15.85 -12.48
CA PHE A 538 -13.06 14.57 -12.31
C PHE A 538 -12.12 14.29 -13.50
N ARG A 539 -10.84 14.58 -13.35
CA ARG A 539 -9.84 14.56 -14.44
C ARG A 539 -8.51 13.97 -14.00
N GLY A 540 -7.61 13.73 -14.95
CA GLY A 540 -6.26 13.25 -14.66
C GLY A 540 -5.57 14.09 -13.58
N GLY A 541 -5.31 13.47 -12.42
CA GLY A 541 -4.62 14.05 -11.27
C GLY A 541 -5.53 14.56 -10.14
N SER A 542 -6.85 14.74 -10.36
CA SER A 542 -7.70 15.29 -9.29
C SER A 542 -9.21 15.12 -9.49
N ASP A 543 -9.95 15.24 -8.37
CA ASP A 543 -11.42 15.42 -8.31
C ASP A 543 -11.78 16.67 -7.50
N GLN A 544 -12.95 17.26 -7.74
CA GLN A 544 -13.52 18.31 -6.88
C GLN A 544 -14.94 17.95 -6.45
N VAL A 545 -15.22 18.07 -5.15
CA VAL A 545 -16.54 17.75 -4.59
C VAL A 545 -17.07 18.96 -3.84
N THR A 546 -18.25 19.42 -4.24
CA THR A 546 -18.96 20.52 -3.59
C THR A 546 -19.98 19.99 -2.57
N TYR A 547 -19.78 20.35 -1.31
CA TYR A 547 -20.74 20.15 -0.24
C TYR A 547 -21.65 21.38 -0.13
N GLU A 548 -22.96 21.15 -0.09
CA GLU A 548 -23.93 22.17 0.27
C GLU A 548 -24.72 21.75 1.49
N VAL A 549 -24.46 22.44 2.59
CA VAL A 549 -24.93 22.08 3.92
C VAL A 549 -25.94 23.12 4.40
N ASP A 550 -27.13 22.65 4.78
CA ASP A 550 -28.07 23.47 5.54
C ASP A 550 -27.60 23.58 7.01
N LEU A 551 -27.23 24.78 7.40
CA LEU A 551 -26.76 25.12 8.74
C LEU A 551 -27.92 25.35 9.72
N GLY A 552 -29.16 25.41 9.21
CA GLY A 552 -30.32 25.89 9.95
C GLY A 552 -30.13 27.34 10.43
N HIS A 553 -30.83 27.70 11.50
CA HIS A 553 -30.74 29.04 12.11
C HIS A 553 -29.56 29.22 13.09
N ARG A 554 -28.53 28.37 12.99
CA ARG A 554 -27.39 28.42 13.92
C ARG A 554 -26.51 29.65 13.63
N PRO A 555 -26.08 30.39 14.65
CA PRO A 555 -25.36 31.65 14.45
C PRO A 555 -23.97 31.43 13.85
N GLY A 556 -23.29 30.30 14.17
CA GLY A 556 -21.88 30.08 13.86
C GLY A 556 -20.96 30.71 14.92
N PRO A 557 -19.63 30.86 14.65
CA PRO A 557 -18.92 30.34 13.48
C PRO A 557 -19.02 28.82 13.39
N PHE A 558 -18.77 28.27 12.20
CA PHE A 558 -18.72 26.82 12.00
C PHE A 558 -17.29 26.39 11.76
N THR A 559 -16.93 25.22 12.30
CA THR A 559 -15.67 24.56 11.98
C THR A 559 -15.97 23.44 11.00
N VAL A 560 -15.22 23.39 9.89
CA VAL A 560 -15.31 22.31 8.92
C VAL A 560 -14.01 21.52 8.96
N THR A 561 -14.14 20.20 9.03
CA THR A 561 -13.02 19.27 8.88
C THR A 561 -13.33 18.36 7.69
N ALA A 562 -12.38 18.24 6.77
CA ALA A 562 -12.44 17.31 5.66
C ALA A 562 -11.24 16.36 5.76
N GLU A 563 -11.49 15.07 5.67
CA GLU A 563 -10.49 14.01 5.75
C GLU A 563 -10.64 13.07 4.56
N LEU A 564 -9.52 12.69 3.97
CA LEU A 564 -9.44 11.65 2.95
C LEU A 564 -9.00 10.37 3.64
N LEU A 565 -9.88 9.37 3.68
CA LEU A 565 -9.68 8.13 4.43
C LEU A 565 -9.54 6.95 3.47
N TYR A 566 -8.65 6.03 3.79
CA TYR A 566 -8.36 4.84 3.00
C TYR A 566 -8.59 3.56 3.80
N ASP A 567 -9.19 2.56 3.16
CA ASP A 567 -9.33 1.22 3.69
C ASP A 567 -9.04 0.16 2.61
N SER A 568 -8.45 -0.92 3.08
CA SER A 568 -8.01 -2.04 2.28
C SER A 568 -9.09 -3.08 2.01
N ILE A 569 -10.03 -3.34 2.91
CA ILE A 569 -11.02 -4.41 2.67
C ILE A 569 -12.41 -3.89 3.00
N SER A 570 -13.25 -3.71 1.97
CA SER A 570 -14.62 -3.28 2.23
C SER A 570 -15.41 -4.34 3.02
N PRO A 571 -16.26 -3.93 3.98
CA PRO A 571 -17.11 -4.87 4.71
C PRO A 571 -18.03 -5.68 3.80
N ALA A 572 -18.45 -5.14 2.65
CA ALA A 572 -19.28 -5.87 1.69
C ALA A 572 -18.51 -7.02 1.02
N PHE A 573 -17.24 -6.80 0.64
CA PHE A 573 -16.38 -7.87 0.15
C PHE A 573 -16.09 -8.93 1.22
N ALA A 574 -15.85 -8.50 2.47
CA ALA A 574 -15.67 -9.42 3.58
C ALA A 574 -16.97 -10.21 3.87
N ALA A 575 -18.13 -9.58 3.73
CA ALA A 575 -19.42 -10.20 3.97
C ALA A 575 -19.81 -11.23 2.90
N ASP A 576 -19.33 -11.10 1.65
CA ASP A 576 -19.51 -12.14 0.61
C ASP A 576 -19.00 -13.51 1.08
N LEU A 577 -17.92 -13.54 1.85
CA LEU A 577 -17.36 -14.77 2.41
C LEU A 577 -18.28 -15.45 3.45
N ASN A 578 -19.24 -14.73 4.05
CA ASN A 578 -20.14 -15.31 5.04
C ASN A 578 -21.02 -16.44 4.44
N ARG A 579 -21.25 -16.42 3.12
CA ARG A 579 -21.95 -17.49 2.40
C ARG A 579 -21.22 -18.84 2.51
N ASP A 580 -19.90 -18.80 2.73
CA ASP A 580 -19.05 -19.99 2.86
C ASP A 580 -18.38 -20.08 4.24
N ALA A 581 -19.05 -19.58 5.29
CA ALA A 581 -18.56 -19.70 6.67
C ALA A 581 -18.37 -21.16 7.13
N GLY A 582 -18.86 -22.14 6.37
CA GLY A 582 -18.57 -23.57 6.55
C GLY A 582 -17.14 -23.98 6.15
N LEU A 583 -16.39 -23.16 5.42
CA LEU A 583 -15.02 -23.47 5.01
C LEU A 583 -13.99 -23.11 6.10
N PRO A 584 -13.02 -24.00 6.43
CA PRO A 584 -12.04 -23.72 7.48
C PRO A 584 -11.20 -22.45 7.25
N LEU A 585 -10.77 -22.20 6.01
CA LEU A 585 -9.96 -21.03 5.66
C LEU A 585 -10.76 -19.72 5.76
N VAL A 586 -12.03 -19.76 5.38
CA VAL A 586 -12.96 -18.64 5.54
C VAL A 586 -13.18 -18.33 7.01
N ARG A 587 -13.53 -19.33 7.85
CA ARG A 587 -13.69 -19.12 9.30
C ARG A 587 -12.44 -18.54 9.94
N ARG A 588 -11.27 -19.04 9.58
CA ARG A 588 -9.99 -18.58 10.13
C ARG A 588 -9.80 -17.09 9.80
N PHE A 589 -9.97 -16.70 8.54
CA PHE A 589 -9.87 -15.30 8.13
C PHE A 589 -10.92 -14.43 8.81
N SER A 590 -12.19 -14.82 8.83
CA SER A 590 -13.25 -14.05 9.48
C SER A 590 -12.95 -13.81 10.98
N LYS A 591 -12.41 -14.81 11.68
CA LYS A 591 -11.98 -14.65 13.09
C LYS A 591 -10.85 -13.62 13.20
N MET A 592 -9.84 -13.70 12.35
CA MET A 592 -8.71 -12.75 12.34
C MET A 592 -9.19 -11.33 12.05
N LEU A 593 -10.04 -11.14 11.03
CA LEU A 593 -10.58 -9.85 10.64
C LEU A 593 -11.46 -9.23 11.74
N ASN A 594 -12.25 -10.04 12.45
CA ASN A 594 -13.09 -9.56 13.55
C ASN A 594 -12.29 -9.09 14.77
N LEU A 595 -11.07 -9.59 14.96
CA LEU A 595 -10.15 -9.16 16.01
C LEU A 595 -9.24 -8.01 15.59
N ALA A 596 -9.08 -7.78 14.28
CA ALA A 596 -8.21 -6.75 13.74
C ALA A 596 -8.78 -5.34 13.96
N ASN A 597 -7.88 -4.35 14.02
CA ASN A 597 -8.26 -2.96 13.93
C ASN A 597 -8.76 -2.65 12.51
N ARG A 598 -10.01 -2.20 12.39
CA ARG A 598 -10.65 -1.88 11.11
C ARG A 598 -10.90 -0.38 10.94
N LEU A 599 -10.30 0.45 11.79
CA LEU A 599 -10.28 1.89 11.54
C LEU A 599 -9.47 2.18 10.26
N PRO A 600 -9.88 3.21 9.49
CA PRO A 600 -9.15 3.57 8.28
C PRO A 600 -7.80 4.22 8.58
N VAL A 601 -7.01 4.34 7.52
CA VAL A 601 -5.83 5.22 7.52
C VAL A 601 -6.27 6.58 7.01
N ALA A 602 -6.02 7.64 7.77
CA ALA A 602 -6.10 9.00 7.23
C ALA A 602 -4.96 9.22 6.24
N VAL A 603 -5.30 9.62 5.02
CA VAL A 603 -4.34 9.90 3.93
C VAL A 603 -3.98 11.38 3.94
N ALA A 604 -4.99 12.25 4.08
CA ALA A 604 -4.82 13.70 4.18
C ALA A 604 -6.00 14.30 4.96
N ALA A 605 -5.79 15.42 5.64
CA ALA A 605 -6.85 16.09 6.38
C ALA A 605 -6.61 17.61 6.43
N ILE A 606 -7.71 18.37 6.32
CA ILE A 606 -7.71 19.83 6.42
C ILE A 606 -8.85 20.31 7.31
N ARG A 607 -8.67 21.46 7.94
CA ARG A 607 -9.66 22.13 8.77
C ARG A 607 -9.70 23.62 8.47
N TRP A 608 -10.88 24.21 8.51
CA TRP A 608 -11.02 25.66 8.43
C TRP A 608 -12.26 26.14 9.18
N THR A 609 -12.26 27.42 9.54
CA THR A 609 -13.41 28.09 10.15
C THR A 609 -14.18 28.85 9.08
N VAL A 610 -15.50 28.70 9.05
CA VAL A 610 -16.41 29.47 8.20
C VAL A 610 -16.77 30.77 8.91
N PRO A 611 -16.37 31.95 8.37
CA PRO A 611 -16.66 33.23 9.00
C PRO A 611 -18.15 33.55 9.06
N LEU A 612 -18.54 34.33 10.07
CA LEU A 612 -19.93 34.75 10.31
C LEU A 612 -20.48 35.69 9.23
N ASP A 613 -19.62 36.42 8.52
CA ASP A 613 -19.96 37.53 7.64
C ASP A 613 -19.96 37.16 6.15
N GLY A 614 -20.06 35.86 5.83
CA GLY A 614 -20.16 35.37 4.45
C GLY A 614 -18.87 35.50 3.64
N ARG A 615 -17.73 35.84 4.27
CA ARG A 615 -16.42 35.89 3.61
C ARG A 615 -15.99 34.53 3.10
N ARG A 616 -15.22 34.58 2.02
CA ARG A 616 -14.66 33.42 1.31
C ARG A 616 -13.44 32.87 2.05
N ALA A 617 -13.41 31.57 2.30
CA ALA A 617 -12.21 30.84 2.69
C ALA A 617 -11.72 29.98 1.52
N ALA A 618 -10.40 29.94 1.31
CA ALA A 618 -9.75 29.11 0.30
C ALA A 618 -8.32 28.80 0.75
N SER A 619 -7.77 27.67 0.34
CA SER A 619 -6.34 27.40 0.52
C SER A 619 -5.53 28.39 -0.32
N VAL A 620 -4.43 28.90 0.25
CA VAL A 620 -3.38 29.55 -0.55
C VAL A 620 -2.62 28.42 -1.22
N LEU A 621 -2.93 28.15 -2.49
CA LEU A 621 -2.24 27.11 -3.28
C LEU A 621 -0.83 27.56 -3.67
#